data_AF-A0A812QUC7-F1
#
_entry.id   AF-A0A812QUC7-F1
#
_cell.length_a   1.000
_cell.length_b   1.000
_cell.length_c   1.000
_cell.angle_alpha   90.00
_cell.angle_beta   90.00
_cell.angle_gamma   90.00
#
_symmetry.space_group_name_H-M   'P 1'
#
loop_
_entity.id
_entity.type
_entity.pdbx_description
1 polymer ?
#
loop_
_entity_poly.entity_id
_entity_poly.type
_entity_poly.pdbx_seq_one_letter_code
_entity_poly.pdbx_strand_id
1 'polypeptide(L)'
;MGADTVILNSPGLVETLNWHVSTVYDERVGTAFNFIYDVLQFSSGRDKFCALMQGYCKFASEVFSEPDSERHWMYRGMEDSLSDGRKIFRLFKEFREVYKVRRGWSRFSQGAQEHGTLSVPAACGVLDMLGHTCSFFYYLGDNLLWAASVGLVRSKEVPQMQRRMWKGFRKNGAVLRALGGVANVKRKRNWASIWRLNFAICANLLLLQKALLRLGLRRVEDPDDARLFHMLDILGMLASYRVLLSKLKIAKASHARLGLLSMLAAACGIWSNWRKVRRKNCGTKTWMVTDLKSEALMA
;
A
#
# COMPACT_ATOMS: atom_id res chain seq x y z
N MET A 1 -38.30 24.36 -10.93
CA MET A 1 -37.65 24.97 -9.75
C MET A 1 -36.24 24.42 -9.66
N GLY A 2 -35.30 25.07 -10.36
CA GLY A 2 -33.88 24.72 -10.29
C GLY A 2 -33.31 25.30 -9.01
N ALA A 3 -32.85 24.44 -8.11
CA ALA A 3 -32.04 24.87 -7.00
C ALA A 3 -30.68 25.29 -7.58
N ASP A 4 -30.46 26.60 -7.68
CA ASP A 4 -29.14 27.17 -7.93
C ASP A 4 -28.24 26.76 -6.76
N THR A 5 -27.57 25.63 -6.95
CA THR A 5 -26.45 25.22 -6.11
C THR A 5 -25.42 26.33 -6.19
N VAL A 6 -25.39 27.20 -5.19
CA VAL A 6 -24.33 28.19 -4.99
C VAL A 6 -23.06 27.38 -4.78
N ILE A 7 -22.32 27.16 -5.86
CA ILE A 7 -21.01 26.53 -5.82
C ILE A 7 -20.11 27.53 -5.11
N LEU A 8 -19.81 27.28 -3.84
CA LEU A 8 -18.70 27.91 -3.11
C LEU A 8 -17.38 27.47 -3.75
N ASN A 9 -17.13 27.95 -4.96
CA ASN A 9 -15.83 27.91 -5.62
C ASN A 9 -14.99 29.00 -4.95
N SER A 10 -14.20 28.62 -3.96
CA SER A 10 -13.03 29.41 -3.56
C SER A 10 -11.81 28.86 -4.33
N PRO A 11 -11.57 29.30 -5.58
CA PRO A 11 -10.38 28.90 -6.34
C PRO A 11 -9.09 29.21 -5.56
N GLY A 12 -9.10 30.24 -4.71
CA GLY A 12 -7.96 30.63 -3.89
C GLY A 12 -7.50 29.56 -2.88
N LEU A 13 -8.39 28.71 -2.36
CA LEU A 13 -7.99 27.67 -1.40
C LEU A 13 -7.15 26.57 -2.07
N VAL A 14 -7.58 26.10 -3.24
CA VAL A 14 -6.89 25.04 -3.99
C VAL A 14 -5.53 25.53 -4.48
N GLU A 15 -5.47 26.77 -4.95
CA GLU A 15 -4.24 27.40 -5.44
C GLU A 15 -3.22 27.63 -4.30
N THR A 16 -3.69 28.13 -3.15
CA THR A 16 -2.86 28.31 -1.95
C THR A 16 -2.28 26.98 -1.45
N LEU A 17 -3.09 25.92 -1.44
CA LEU A 17 -2.65 24.57 -1.03
C LEU A 17 -1.64 23.96 -2.01
N ASN A 18 -1.84 24.12 -3.32
CA ASN A 18 -0.89 23.65 -4.32
C ASN A 18 0.47 24.34 -4.19
N TRP A 19 0.48 25.66 -3.96
CA TRP A 19 1.70 26.42 -3.74
C TRP A 19 2.47 25.92 -2.51
N HIS A 20 1.80 25.74 -1.36
CA HIS A 20 2.45 25.25 -0.13
C HIS A 20 3.04 23.84 -0.32
N VAL A 21 2.36 22.98 -1.08
CA VAL A 21 2.88 21.64 -1.38
C VAL A 21 4.11 21.73 -2.27
N SER A 22 4.12 22.52 -3.35
CA SER A 22 5.30 22.63 -4.21
C SER A 22 6.54 23.15 -3.47
N THR A 23 6.38 24.19 -2.64
CA THR A 23 7.52 24.85 -2.00
C THR A 23 8.27 23.94 -1.03
N VAL A 24 7.58 22.99 -0.38
CA VAL A 24 8.21 22.05 0.56
C VAL A 24 8.97 20.92 -0.14
N TYR A 25 8.56 20.53 -1.36
CA TYR A 25 9.14 19.39 -2.07
C TYR A 25 10.30 19.75 -3.02
N ASP A 26 10.38 21.00 -3.47
CA ASP A 26 11.31 21.44 -4.52
C ASP A 26 12.65 22.03 -3.99
N GLU A 27 12.91 22.02 -2.68
CA GLU A 27 14.20 22.45 -2.11
C GLU A 27 15.35 21.45 -2.36
N ARG A 28 16.62 21.87 -2.21
CA ARG A 28 17.84 21.05 -2.48
C ARG A 28 17.93 19.75 -1.67
N VAL A 29 17.38 19.71 -0.46
CA VAL A 29 17.25 18.47 0.34
C VAL A 29 16.25 17.50 -0.31
N GLY A 30 15.29 18.05 -1.04
CA GLY A 30 14.34 17.35 -1.90
C GLY A 30 15.03 16.54 -2.99
N THR A 31 16.11 16.99 -3.64
CA THR A 31 16.71 16.23 -4.77
C THR A 31 17.22 14.85 -4.38
N ALA A 32 17.99 14.72 -3.30
CA ALA A 32 18.51 13.43 -2.83
C ALA A 32 17.37 12.55 -2.27
N PHE A 33 16.43 13.16 -1.55
CA PHE A 33 15.26 12.47 -1.04
C PHE A 33 14.36 11.97 -2.18
N ASN A 34 14.14 12.79 -3.21
CA ASN A 34 13.38 12.50 -4.43
C ASN A 34 14.08 11.40 -5.23
N PHE A 35 15.41 11.40 -5.35
CA PHE A 35 16.14 10.30 -5.98
C PHE A 35 15.91 8.97 -5.26
N ILE A 36 16.10 8.92 -3.94
CA ILE A 36 15.87 7.71 -3.13
C ILE A 36 14.40 7.28 -3.25
N TYR A 37 13.50 8.25 -3.17
CA TYR A 37 12.06 8.04 -3.28
C TYR A 37 11.68 7.44 -4.64
N ASP A 38 12.20 8.00 -5.74
CA ASP A 38 11.93 7.56 -7.10
C ASP A 38 12.46 6.14 -7.34
N VAL A 39 13.70 5.85 -6.89
CA VAL A 39 14.29 4.51 -6.97
C VAL A 39 13.45 3.49 -6.19
N LEU A 40 13.00 3.85 -4.98
CA LEU A 40 12.23 2.94 -4.11
C LEU A 40 10.75 2.82 -4.51
N GLN A 41 10.21 3.78 -5.28
CA GLN A 41 8.85 3.74 -5.80
C GLN A 41 8.66 2.62 -6.83
N PHE A 42 9.65 2.39 -7.69
CA PHE A 42 9.59 1.34 -8.71
C PHE A 42 9.86 -0.04 -8.10
N SER A 43 9.11 -1.05 -8.56
CA SER A 43 9.36 -2.43 -8.11
C SER A 43 10.77 -2.88 -8.48
N SER A 44 11.21 -2.59 -9.70
CA SER A 44 12.57 -2.92 -10.16
C SER A 44 13.66 -2.26 -9.32
N GLY A 45 13.53 -0.96 -9.03
CA GLY A 45 14.50 -0.23 -8.21
C GLY A 45 14.57 -0.76 -6.78
N ARG A 46 13.42 -1.02 -6.14
CA ARG A 46 13.36 -1.66 -4.82
C ARG A 46 13.99 -3.05 -4.83
N ASP A 47 13.72 -3.87 -5.84
CA ASP A 47 14.24 -5.23 -5.93
C ASP A 47 15.77 -5.22 -6.06
N LYS A 48 16.34 -4.29 -6.87
CA LYS A 48 17.79 -4.09 -6.97
C LYS A 48 18.41 -3.57 -5.67
N PHE A 49 17.75 -2.63 -4.99
CA PHE A 49 18.21 -2.13 -3.69
C PHE A 49 18.20 -3.25 -2.63
N CYS A 50 17.17 -4.09 -2.61
CA CYS A 50 17.12 -5.24 -1.70
C CYS A 50 18.22 -6.27 -2.03
N ALA A 51 18.49 -6.53 -3.31
CA ALA A 51 19.59 -7.40 -3.73
C ALA A 51 20.96 -6.83 -3.31
N LEU A 52 21.16 -5.52 -3.44
CA LEU A 52 22.36 -4.84 -2.94
C LEU A 52 22.51 -4.99 -1.42
N MET A 53 21.43 -4.74 -0.66
CA MET A 53 21.42 -4.94 0.79
C MET A 53 21.71 -6.40 1.18
N GLN A 54 21.14 -7.36 0.46
CA GLN A 54 21.38 -8.78 0.69
C GLN A 54 22.84 -9.14 0.44
N GLY A 55 23.42 -8.69 -0.68
CA GLY A 55 24.83 -8.88 -0.99
C GLY A 55 25.75 -8.23 0.05
N TYR A 56 25.41 -7.01 0.50
CA TYR A 56 26.12 -6.34 1.58
C TYR A 56 26.04 -7.11 2.90
N CYS A 57 24.87 -7.62 3.29
CA CYS A 57 24.73 -8.40 4.52
C CYS A 57 25.57 -9.68 4.46
N LYS A 58 25.55 -10.38 3.33
CA LYS A 58 26.38 -11.58 3.11
C LYS A 58 27.86 -11.26 3.20
N PHE A 59 28.31 -10.16 2.60
CA PHE A 59 29.70 -9.72 2.70
C PHE A 59 30.06 -9.31 4.14
N ALA A 60 29.22 -8.52 4.79
CA ALA A 60 29.46 -8.00 6.13
C ALA A 60 29.44 -9.10 7.21
N SER A 61 28.63 -10.15 7.05
CA SER A 61 28.61 -11.29 7.97
C SER A 61 29.91 -12.10 7.94
N GLU A 62 30.58 -12.16 6.80
CA GLU A 62 31.83 -12.89 6.61
C GLU A 62 33.06 -12.04 6.97
N VAL A 63 33.05 -10.76 6.60
CA VAL A 63 34.25 -9.90 6.70
C VAL A 63 34.27 -9.05 7.97
N PHE A 64 33.13 -8.54 8.42
CA PHE A 64 33.07 -7.51 9.47
C PHE A 64 32.56 -8.02 10.82
N SER A 65 32.20 -9.30 10.91
CA SER A 65 31.65 -9.85 12.15
C SER A 65 32.30 -11.18 12.50
N GLU A 66 32.69 -11.31 13.77
CA GLU A 66 33.13 -12.58 14.33
C GLU A 66 32.01 -13.63 14.18
N PRO A 67 32.35 -14.89 13.88
CA PRO A 67 31.41 -15.99 13.90
C PRO A 67 30.64 -16.03 15.23
N ASP A 68 29.34 -16.35 15.16
CA ASP A 68 28.42 -16.35 16.29
C ASP A 68 28.20 -15.01 17.02
N SER A 69 28.78 -13.91 16.54
CA SER A 69 28.52 -12.58 17.12
C SER A 69 27.11 -12.06 16.81
N GLU A 70 26.62 -11.14 17.62
CA GLU A 70 25.32 -10.48 17.39
C GLU A 70 25.24 -9.83 16.00
N ARG A 71 26.33 -9.22 15.55
CA ARG A 71 26.41 -8.56 14.25
C ARG A 71 26.33 -9.58 13.12
N HIS A 72 27.05 -10.70 13.24
CA HIS A 72 27.01 -11.79 12.26
C HIS A 72 25.58 -12.26 12.05
N TRP A 73 24.91 -12.56 13.15
CA TRP A 73 23.54 -13.03 13.09
C TRP A 73 22.50 -11.99 12.66
N MET A 74 22.72 -10.71 12.95
CA MET A 74 21.88 -9.63 12.44
C MET A 74 21.97 -9.55 10.91
N TYR A 75 23.18 -9.61 10.37
CA TYR A 75 23.40 -9.64 8.92
C TYR A 75 22.79 -10.89 8.28
N ARG A 76 23.00 -12.08 8.85
CA ARG A 76 22.36 -13.33 8.37
C ARG A 76 20.83 -13.25 8.41
N GLY A 77 20.26 -12.73 9.50
CA GLY A 77 18.81 -12.55 9.60
C GLY A 77 18.24 -11.55 8.58
N MET A 78 19.00 -10.51 8.23
CA MET A 78 18.65 -9.59 7.13
C MET A 78 18.75 -10.27 5.77
N GLU A 79 19.83 -10.99 5.51
CA GLU A 79 20.05 -11.78 4.28
C GLU A 79 18.90 -12.76 4.05
N ASP A 80 18.58 -13.60 5.03
CA ASP A 80 17.52 -14.61 4.95
C ASP A 80 16.15 -13.96 4.71
N SER A 81 15.83 -12.89 5.47
CA SER A 81 14.54 -12.19 5.35
C SER A 81 14.33 -11.51 3.99
N LEU A 82 15.43 -11.07 3.35
CA LEU A 82 15.39 -10.49 2.01
C LEU A 82 15.33 -11.61 0.96
N SER A 83 16.13 -12.67 1.11
CA SER A 83 16.19 -13.81 0.18
C SER A 83 14.85 -14.53 0.02
N ASP A 84 14.10 -14.72 1.11
CA ASP A 84 12.77 -15.38 1.09
C ASP A 84 11.69 -14.58 0.33
N GLY A 85 12.02 -13.39 -0.20
CA GLY A 85 11.09 -12.50 -0.89
C GLY A 85 10.02 -11.87 0.02
N ARG A 86 9.84 -12.38 1.24
CA ARG A 86 8.82 -11.98 2.19
C ARG A 86 8.87 -10.48 2.49
N LYS A 87 10.07 -9.91 2.61
CA LYS A 87 10.24 -8.47 2.87
C LYS A 87 10.48 -7.64 1.62
N ILE A 88 11.11 -8.18 0.57
CA ILE A 88 11.39 -7.48 -0.69
C ILE A 88 10.13 -6.82 -1.26
N PHE A 89 9.00 -7.51 -1.24
CA PHE A 89 7.75 -6.95 -1.76
C PHE A 89 7.08 -5.90 -0.87
N ARG A 90 7.60 -5.61 0.32
CA ARG A 90 6.94 -4.72 1.31
C ARG A 90 7.84 -3.62 1.86
N LEU A 91 9.15 -3.81 1.84
CA LEU A 91 10.10 -2.81 2.29
C LEU A 91 9.88 -1.52 1.49
N PHE A 92 9.93 -0.37 2.15
CA PHE A 92 9.79 0.95 1.51
C PHE A 92 8.47 1.22 0.77
N LYS A 93 7.45 0.37 0.92
CA LYS A 93 6.13 0.62 0.33
C LYS A 93 5.46 1.88 0.88
N GLU A 94 5.82 2.33 2.08
CA GLU A 94 5.36 3.57 2.68
C GLU A 94 5.62 4.78 1.77
N PHE A 95 6.76 4.85 1.09
CA PHE A 95 7.07 5.95 0.17
C PHE A 95 6.10 5.97 -1.01
N ARG A 96 5.79 4.80 -1.58
CA ARG A 96 4.78 4.69 -2.64
C ARG A 96 3.40 5.17 -2.19
N GLU A 97 3.05 5.07 -0.90
CA GLU A 97 1.78 5.58 -0.40
C GLU A 97 1.73 7.11 -0.40
N VAL A 98 2.85 7.81 -0.21
CA VAL A 98 2.92 9.29 -0.32
C VAL A 98 2.51 9.74 -1.73
N TYR A 99 3.01 9.08 -2.78
CA TYR A 99 2.60 9.35 -4.17
C TYR A 99 1.09 9.17 -4.37
N LYS A 100 0.52 8.14 -3.73
CA LYS A 100 -0.91 7.86 -3.87
C LYS A 100 -1.77 8.86 -3.10
N VAL A 101 -1.28 9.43 -1.99
CA VAL A 101 -1.92 10.58 -1.34
C VAL A 101 -1.97 11.76 -2.32
N ARG A 102 -0.87 12.08 -3.01
CA ARG A 102 -0.86 13.13 -4.04
C ARG A 102 -1.84 12.86 -5.18
N ARG A 103 -1.98 11.60 -5.61
CA ARG A 103 -3.01 11.22 -6.59
C ARG A 103 -4.43 11.42 -6.06
N GLY A 104 -4.67 11.08 -4.79
CA GLY A 104 -5.94 11.36 -4.11
C GLY A 104 -6.25 12.85 -4.07
N TRP A 105 -5.25 13.69 -3.80
CA TRP A 105 -5.35 15.15 -3.86
C TRP A 105 -5.72 15.64 -5.25
N SER A 106 -5.02 15.17 -6.30
CA SER A 106 -5.35 15.52 -7.69
C SER A 106 -6.78 15.13 -8.07
N ARG A 107 -7.25 13.94 -7.65
CA ARG A 107 -8.63 13.50 -7.85
C ARG A 107 -9.63 14.37 -7.10
N PHE A 108 -9.31 14.78 -5.87
CA PHE A 108 -10.12 15.72 -5.10
C PHE A 108 -10.23 17.07 -5.81
N SER A 109 -9.09 17.66 -6.19
CA SER A 109 -9.02 18.96 -6.86
C SER A 109 -9.82 18.95 -8.17
N GLN A 110 -9.65 17.93 -9.01
CA GLN A 110 -10.39 17.78 -10.25
C GLN A 110 -11.90 17.62 -9.99
N GLY A 111 -12.27 16.75 -9.04
CA GLY A 111 -13.68 16.55 -8.68
C GLY A 111 -14.34 17.80 -8.10
N ALA A 112 -13.58 18.59 -7.34
CA ALA A 112 -14.05 19.86 -6.78
C ALA A 112 -14.27 20.91 -7.87
N GLN A 113 -13.36 21.01 -8.84
CA GLN A 113 -13.48 21.94 -9.97
C GLN A 113 -14.62 21.57 -10.92
N GLU A 114 -14.78 20.29 -11.25
CA GLU A 114 -15.76 19.84 -12.25
C GLU A 114 -17.19 19.69 -11.69
N HIS A 115 -17.33 19.35 -10.40
CA HIS A 115 -18.62 18.94 -9.82
C HIS A 115 -18.93 19.60 -8.47
N GLY A 116 -18.06 20.47 -7.97
CA GLY A 116 -18.17 21.07 -6.64
C GLY A 116 -17.51 20.24 -5.54
N THR A 117 -17.19 20.90 -4.42
CA THR A 117 -16.46 20.33 -3.28
C THR A 117 -17.21 19.21 -2.55
N LEU A 118 -18.54 19.20 -2.60
CA LEU A 118 -19.40 18.18 -2.00
C LEU A 118 -19.73 17.01 -2.95
N SER A 119 -19.08 16.96 -4.11
CA SER A 119 -19.33 15.91 -5.11
C SER A 119 -18.76 14.55 -4.70
N VAL A 120 -19.37 13.47 -5.19
CA VAL A 120 -18.87 12.10 -4.98
C VAL A 120 -17.40 11.93 -5.41
N PRO A 121 -16.95 12.45 -6.58
CA PRO A 121 -15.54 12.38 -6.97
C PRO A 121 -14.59 13.10 -6.01
N ALA A 122 -14.97 14.29 -5.52
CA ALA A 122 -14.20 15.02 -4.51
C ALA A 122 -14.10 14.22 -3.21
N ALA A 123 -15.24 13.72 -2.69
CA ALA A 123 -15.29 12.88 -1.49
C ALA A 123 -14.43 11.61 -1.63
N CYS A 124 -14.48 10.93 -2.79
CA CYS A 124 -13.62 9.79 -3.08
C CYS A 124 -12.13 10.15 -3.04
N GLY A 125 -11.75 11.33 -3.56
CA GLY A 125 -10.38 11.82 -3.48
C GLY A 125 -9.88 11.97 -2.03
N VAL A 126 -10.71 12.52 -1.14
CA VAL A 126 -10.40 12.63 0.29
C VAL A 126 -10.28 11.26 0.96
N LEU A 127 -11.22 10.35 0.69
CA LEU A 127 -11.18 8.99 1.23
C LEU A 127 -9.95 8.21 0.73
N ASP A 128 -9.55 8.40 -0.53
CA ASP A 128 -8.32 7.84 -1.08
C ASP A 128 -7.09 8.38 -0.33
N MET A 129 -7.01 9.69 -0.08
CA MET A 129 -5.93 10.30 0.71
C MET A 129 -5.84 9.69 2.12
N LEU A 130 -6.95 9.64 2.85
CA LEU A 130 -7.00 9.09 4.20
C LEU A 130 -6.64 7.60 4.22
N GLY A 131 -7.12 6.84 3.24
CA GLY A 131 -6.78 5.43 3.04
C GLY A 131 -5.28 5.22 2.80
N HIS A 132 -4.65 6.06 1.98
CA HIS A 132 -3.22 6.01 1.70
C HIS A 132 -2.36 6.49 2.89
N THR A 133 -2.80 7.49 3.65
CA THR A 133 -2.16 7.88 4.91
C THR A 133 -2.19 6.74 5.93
N CYS A 134 -3.32 6.04 6.07
CA CYS A 134 -3.39 4.84 6.89
C CYS A 134 -2.49 3.70 6.37
N SER A 135 -2.37 3.57 5.05
CA SER A 135 -1.45 2.60 4.42
C SER A 135 0.01 2.92 4.72
N PHE A 136 0.39 4.20 4.72
CA PHE A 136 1.72 4.66 5.11
C PHE A 136 2.08 4.17 6.52
N PHE A 137 1.22 4.44 7.52
CA PHE A 137 1.45 3.98 8.89
C PHE A 137 1.45 2.46 9.03
N TYR A 138 0.65 1.76 8.22
CA TYR A 138 0.68 0.30 8.17
C TYR A 138 2.06 -0.22 7.71
N TYR A 139 2.60 0.30 6.59
CA TYR A 139 3.90 -0.16 6.08
C TYR A 139 5.06 0.28 6.98
N LEU A 140 4.99 1.49 7.55
CA LEU A 140 5.96 1.95 8.54
C LEU A 140 6.01 1.01 9.75
N GLY A 141 4.84 0.65 10.31
CA GLY A 141 4.76 -0.32 11.41
C GLY A 141 5.25 -1.71 11.01
N ASP A 142 5.00 -2.16 9.78
CA ASP A 142 5.50 -3.44 9.27
C ASP A 142 7.03 -3.45 9.08
N ASN A 143 7.61 -2.33 8.64
CA ASN A 143 9.05 -2.15 8.51
C ASN A 143 9.74 -2.10 9.87
N LEU A 144 9.17 -1.40 10.86
CA LEU A 144 9.67 -1.41 12.23
C LEU A 144 9.61 -2.78 12.87
N LEU A 145 8.53 -3.55 12.66
CA LEU A 145 8.42 -4.92 13.17
C LEU A 145 9.42 -5.87 12.51
N TRP A 146 9.69 -5.69 11.22
CA TRP A 146 10.73 -6.43 10.50
C TRP A 146 12.12 -6.06 10.98
N ALA A 147 12.45 -4.76 11.07
CA ALA A 147 13.71 -4.28 11.60
C ALA A 147 13.93 -4.82 13.03
N ALA A 148 12.86 -4.91 13.83
CA ALA A 148 12.92 -5.55 15.12
C ALA A 148 13.21 -7.05 15.01
N SER A 149 12.57 -7.79 14.10
CA SER A 149 12.79 -9.24 13.97
C SER A 149 14.22 -9.59 13.54
N VAL A 150 14.85 -8.77 12.71
CA VAL A 150 16.25 -8.98 12.27
C VAL A 150 17.29 -8.39 13.24
N GLY A 151 16.85 -7.67 14.27
CA GLY A 151 17.74 -7.18 15.34
C GLY A 151 18.20 -5.72 15.21
N LEU A 152 17.82 -5.00 14.15
CA LEU A 152 18.23 -3.60 13.91
C LEU A 152 17.75 -2.62 14.99
N VAL A 153 16.56 -2.83 15.56
CA VAL A 153 15.94 -1.91 16.53
C VAL A 153 15.61 -2.56 17.89
N ARG A 154 16.31 -3.63 18.27
CA ARG A 154 16.16 -4.33 19.57
C ARG A 154 17.31 -4.00 20.54
N SER A 155 17.08 -4.09 21.87
CA SER A 155 18.12 -3.87 22.90
C SER A 155 18.74 -5.18 23.41
N LYS A 156 20.00 -5.07 23.88
CA LYS A 156 21.11 -6.01 23.80
C LYS A 156 21.21 -7.23 24.73
N GLU A 157 20.37 -7.46 25.72
CA GLU A 157 20.68 -8.54 26.68
C GLU A 157 20.30 -9.93 26.17
N VAL A 158 21.29 -10.63 25.58
CA VAL A 158 21.29 -12.08 25.43
C VAL A 158 22.04 -12.66 26.63
N PRO A 159 21.36 -13.38 27.56
CA PRO A 159 22.04 -14.06 28.66
C PRO A 159 23.13 -14.98 28.14
N GLN A 160 24.34 -14.96 28.74
CA GLN A 160 25.50 -15.71 28.24
C GLN A 160 25.19 -17.22 28.06
N MET A 161 24.37 -17.80 28.92
CA MET A 161 23.96 -19.21 28.86
C MET A 161 22.97 -19.55 27.73
N GLN A 162 22.35 -18.56 27.08
CA GLN A 162 21.38 -18.77 25.99
C GLN A 162 21.95 -18.50 24.60
N ARG A 163 23.24 -18.15 24.49
CA ARG A 163 23.90 -17.86 23.20
C ARG A 163 23.85 -19.04 22.22
N ARG A 164 23.95 -20.28 22.71
CA ARG A 164 23.87 -21.51 21.89
C ARG A 164 22.45 -21.96 21.53
N MET A 165 21.43 -21.50 22.26
CA MET A 165 20.02 -21.90 22.09
C MET A 165 19.19 -20.73 21.55
N TRP A 166 19.69 -20.06 20.52
CA TRP A 166 19.12 -18.78 20.15
C TRP A 166 17.70 -18.92 19.58
N LYS A 167 16.70 -18.69 20.45
CA LYS A 167 15.26 -18.72 20.14
C LYS A 167 14.61 -17.34 20.36
N GLY A 168 15.24 -16.27 19.89
CA GLY A 168 14.55 -15.02 19.56
C GLY A 168 13.99 -14.14 20.70
N PHE A 169 14.25 -14.42 21.98
CA PHE A 169 13.84 -13.54 23.09
C PHE A 169 14.85 -12.39 23.28
N ARG A 170 14.52 -11.19 22.77
CA ARG A 170 15.27 -9.95 23.03
C ARG A 170 14.32 -8.86 23.55
N LYS A 171 14.82 -7.97 24.42
CA LYS A 171 14.08 -6.82 24.97
C LYS A 171 13.84 -5.76 23.87
N ASN A 172 12.76 -4.97 24.03
CA ASN A 172 12.44 -3.87 23.12
C ASN A 172 13.58 -2.83 23.11
N GLY A 173 14.10 -2.47 21.93
CA GLY A 173 15.08 -1.38 21.77
C GLY A 173 14.50 -0.02 22.14
N ALA A 174 15.31 1.05 22.14
CA ALA A 174 14.87 2.40 22.51
C ALA A 174 13.67 2.86 21.68
N VAL A 175 13.74 2.72 20.36
CA VAL A 175 12.63 3.06 19.43
C VAL A 175 11.37 2.26 19.74
N LEU A 176 11.50 0.94 19.92
CA LEU A 176 10.35 0.09 20.25
C LEU A 176 9.77 0.42 21.62
N ARG A 177 10.59 0.73 22.62
CA ARG A 177 10.14 1.15 23.96
C ARG A 177 9.36 2.46 23.89
N ALA A 178 9.87 3.46 23.18
CA ALA A 178 9.17 4.73 22.95
C ALA A 178 7.80 4.53 22.27
N LEU A 179 7.68 3.50 21.41
CA LEU A 179 6.42 3.14 20.76
C LEU A 179 5.50 2.24 21.61
N GLY A 180 5.83 1.94 22.87
CA GLY A 180 5.05 1.06 23.76
C GLY A 180 5.27 -0.44 23.51
N GLY A 181 6.37 -0.81 22.86
CA GLY A 181 6.80 -2.18 22.60
C GLY A 181 6.22 -2.82 21.33
N VAL A 182 6.75 -4.00 20.98
CA VAL A 182 6.35 -4.77 19.79
C VAL A 182 4.84 -5.04 19.75
N ALA A 183 4.21 -5.31 20.89
CA ALA A 183 2.78 -5.57 20.97
C ALA A 183 1.95 -4.34 20.57
N ASN A 184 2.35 -3.14 21.02
CA ASN A 184 1.66 -1.90 20.67
C ASN A 184 1.87 -1.54 19.19
N VAL A 185 3.09 -1.72 18.65
CA VAL A 185 3.35 -1.51 17.22
C VAL A 185 2.49 -2.45 16.36
N LYS A 186 2.40 -3.74 16.72
CA LYS A 186 1.50 -4.70 16.05
C LYS A 186 0.04 -4.25 16.09
N ARG A 187 -0.42 -3.77 17.25
CA ARG A 187 -1.79 -3.26 17.44
C ARG A 187 -2.05 -2.03 16.57
N LYS A 188 -1.19 -1.01 16.61
CA LYS A 188 -1.29 0.21 15.80
C LYS A 188 -1.28 -0.09 14.30
N ARG A 189 -0.38 -0.98 13.84
CA ARG A 189 -0.35 -1.43 12.44
C ARG A 189 -1.68 -2.06 12.02
N ASN A 190 -2.24 -2.96 12.81
CA ASN A 190 -3.51 -3.61 12.48
C ASN A 190 -4.68 -2.60 12.47
N TRP A 191 -4.70 -1.64 13.39
CA TRP A 191 -5.69 -0.54 13.37
C TRP A 191 -5.58 0.34 12.13
N ALA A 192 -4.36 0.69 11.72
CA ALA A 192 -4.14 1.43 10.48
C ALA A 192 -4.71 0.67 9.26
N SER A 193 -4.56 -0.66 9.23
CA SER A 193 -5.20 -1.47 8.18
C SER A 193 -6.73 -1.49 8.25
N ILE A 194 -7.33 -1.39 9.43
CA ILE A 194 -8.79 -1.32 9.62
C ILE A 194 -9.31 0.03 9.12
N TRP A 195 -8.69 1.13 9.52
CA TRP A 195 -9.06 2.47 9.06
C TRP A 195 -8.93 2.61 7.54
N ARG A 196 -7.85 2.08 6.97
CA ARG A 196 -7.69 1.98 5.50
C ARG A 196 -8.88 1.27 4.84
N LEU A 197 -9.34 0.15 5.39
CA LEU A 197 -10.50 -0.57 4.86
C LEU A 197 -11.79 0.23 5.01
N ASN A 198 -11.99 0.92 6.14
CA ASN A 198 -13.19 1.75 6.34
C ASN A 198 -13.28 2.84 5.26
N PHE A 199 -12.19 3.58 4.99
CA PHE A 199 -12.19 4.58 3.94
C PHE A 199 -12.44 3.99 2.55
N ALA A 200 -11.84 2.83 2.25
CA ALA A 200 -12.05 2.15 0.97
C ALA A 200 -13.49 1.63 0.81
N ILE A 201 -14.11 1.10 1.87
CA ILE A 201 -15.51 0.68 1.89
C ILE A 201 -16.42 1.89 1.67
N CYS A 202 -16.22 2.98 2.42
CA CYS A 202 -16.98 4.21 2.24
C CYS A 202 -16.89 4.74 0.79
N ALA A 203 -15.69 4.77 0.20
CA ALA A 203 -15.51 5.22 -1.18
C ALA A 203 -16.27 4.32 -2.17
N ASN A 204 -16.23 3.00 -1.99
CA ASN A 204 -16.95 2.08 -2.86
C ASN A 204 -18.47 2.13 -2.66
N LEU A 205 -18.95 2.41 -1.45
CA LEU A 205 -20.38 2.64 -1.20
C LEU A 205 -20.87 3.90 -1.92
N LEU A 206 -20.12 5.01 -1.88
CA LEU A 206 -20.46 6.23 -2.61
C LEU A 206 -20.48 6.00 -4.13
N LEU A 207 -19.51 5.25 -4.66
CA LEU A 207 -19.46 4.92 -6.09
C LEU A 207 -20.58 3.96 -6.49
N LEU A 208 -20.92 2.98 -5.64
CA LEU A 208 -22.05 2.08 -5.85
C LEU A 208 -23.37 2.85 -5.85
N GLN A 209 -23.57 3.76 -4.89
CA GLN A 209 -24.75 4.62 -4.84
C GLN A 209 -24.87 5.46 -6.12
N LYS A 210 -23.78 6.09 -6.57
CA LYS A 210 -23.74 6.83 -7.83
C LYS A 210 -24.09 5.96 -9.04
N ALA A 211 -23.58 4.72 -9.09
CA ALA A 211 -23.86 3.79 -10.18
C ALA A 211 -25.34 3.33 -10.18
N LEU A 212 -25.90 3.06 -9.00
CA LEU A 212 -27.31 2.69 -8.84
C LEU A 212 -28.25 3.83 -9.24
N LEU A 213 -27.93 5.07 -8.89
CA LEU A 213 -28.72 6.24 -9.30
C LEU A 213 -28.65 6.46 -10.82
N ARG A 214 -27.51 6.20 -11.46
CA ARG A 214 -27.33 6.41 -12.91
C ARG A 214 -27.97 5.33 -13.78
N LEU A 215 -27.84 4.06 -13.39
CA LEU A 215 -28.30 2.91 -14.18
C LEU A 215 -29.66 2.36 -13.72
N GLY A 216 -30.16 2.84 -12.57
CA GLY A 216 -31.34 2.29 -11.91
C GLY A 216 -31.13 0.88 -11.35
N LEU A 217 -32.23 0.26 -10.92
CA LEU A 217 -32.28 -1.12 -10.41
C LEU A 217 -32.50 -2.17 -11.50
N ARG A 218 -32.31 -1.82 -12.78
CA ARG A 218 -32.47 -2.76 -13.90
C ARG A 218 -31.47 -3.92 -13.78
N ARG A 219 -31.74 -5.04 -14.46
CA ARG A 219 -30.86 -6.23 -14.46
C ARG A 219 -29.41 -5.85 -14.78
N VAL A 220 -28.46 -6.60 -14.24
CA VAL A 220 -27.03 -6.44 -14.56
C VAL A 220 -26.84 -6.89 -16.01
N GLU A 221 -26.49 -5.96 -16.89
CA GLU A 221 -26.45 -6.21 -18.34
C GLU A 221 -25.08 -6.76 -18.80
N ASP A 222 -23.99 -6.42 -18.11
CA ASP A 222 -22.61 -6.77 -18.51
C ASP A 222 -21.74 -7.18 -17.30
N PRO A 223 -20.85 -8.18 -17.43
CA PRO A 223 -19.72 -8.40 -16.51
C PRO A 223 -18.86 -7.16 -16.16
N ASP A 224 -18.88 -6.09 -16.96
CA ASP A 224 -18.26 -4.79 -16.69
C ASP A 224 -19.17 -3.77 -15.97
N ASP A 225 -20.35 -4.18 -15.50
CA ASP A 225 -21.24 -3.32 -14.73
C ASP A 225 -20.56 -2.78 -13.47
N ALA A 226 -20.55 -1.44 -13.34
CA ALA A 226 -19.93 -0.73 -12.22
C ALA A 226 -20.54 -1.15 -10.87
N ARG A 227 -21.84 -1.49 -10.83
CA ARG A 227 -22.52 -1.96 -9.62
C ARG A 227 -21.92 -3.27 -9.15
N LEU A 228 -21.77 -4.24 -10.06
CA LEU A 228 -21.16 -5.54 -9.77
C LEU A 228 -19.72 -5.38 -9.29
N PHE A 229 -18.95 -4.51 -9.95
CA PHE A 229 -17.57 -4.21 -9.58
C PHE A 229 -17.47 -3.71 -8.12
N HIS A 230 -18.23 -2.67 -7.77
CA HIS A 230 -18.18 -2.10 -6.41
C HIS A 230 -18.75 -3.05 -5.34
N MET A 231 -19.80 -3.83 -5.66
CA MET A 231 -20.33 -4.84 -4.74
C MET A 231 -19.30 -5.92 -4.41
N LEU A 232 -18.61 -6.47 -5.42
CA LEU A 232 -17.58 -7.49 -5.21
C LEU A 232 -16.37 -6.95 -4.43
N ASP A 233 -15.94 -5.72 -4.73
CA ASP A 233 -14.87 -5.05 -3.98
C ASP A 233 -15.26 -4.87 -2.51
N ILE A 234 -16.49 -4.44 -2.21
CA ILE A 234 -17.00 -4.30 -0.83
C ILE A 234 -17.01 -5.67 -0.13
N LEU A 235 -17.50 -6.72 -0.77
CA LEU A 235 -17.51 -8.08 -0.19
C LEU A 235 -16.11 -8.56 0.16
N GLY A 236 -15.13 -8.38 -0.73
CA GLY A 236 -13.73 -8.71 -0.46
C GLY A 236 -13.12 -7.89 0.68
N MET A 237 -13.50 -6.63 0.80
CA MET A 237 -13.08 -5.75 1.90
C MET A 237 -13.70 -6.15 3.24
N LEU A 238 -14.99 -6.51 3.28
CA LEU A 238 -15.66 -7.01 4.49
C LEU A 238 -15.06 -8.34 4.97
N ALA A 239 -14.72 -9.24 4.04
CA ALA A 239 -14.01 -10.47 4.38
C ALA A 239 -12.64 -10.17 5.01
N SER A 240 -11.87 -9.25 4.42
CA SER A 240 -10.59 -8.79 4.96
C SER A 240 -10.74 -8.13 6.33
N TYR A 241 -11.79 -7.34 6.51
CA TYR A 241 -12.12 -6.65 7.76
C TYR A 241 -12.35 -7.66 8.89
N ARG A 242 -13.14 -8.71 8.62
CA ARG A 242 -13.43 -9.77 9.60
C ARG A 242 -12.16 -10.53 10.03
N VAL A 243 -11.23 -10.75 9.11
CA VAL A 243 -9.92 -11.36 9.40
C VAL A 243 -9.09 -10.45 10.33
N LEU A 244 -9.08 -9.15 10.10
CA LEU A 244 -8.35 -8.18 10.94
C LEU A 244 -8.94 -8.07 12.35
N LEU A 245 -10.27 -8.05 12.49
CA LEU A 245 -10.92 -8.05 13.80
C LEU A 245 -10.55 -9.28 14.64
N SER A 246 -10.40 -10.44 14.00
CA SER A 246 -9.92 -11.66 14.66
C SER A 246 -8.47 -11.52 15.14
N LYS A 247 -7.58 -10.92 14.32
CA LYS A 247 -6.19 -10.63 14.71
C LYS A 247 -6.07 -9.66 15.89
N LEU A 248 -7.05 -8.76 16.05
CA LEU A 248 -7.15 -7.87 17.21
C LEU A 248 -7.82 -8.50 18.44
N LYS A 249 -8.24 -9.77 18.35
CA LYS A 249 -9.02 -10.48 19.38
C LYS A 249 -10.38 -9.83 19.71
N ILE A 250 -10.89 -8.96 18.83
CA ILE A 250 -12.20 -8.32 18.99
C ILE A 250 -13.32 -9.30 18.63
N ALA A 251 -13.15 -10.06 17.55
CA ALA A 251 -14.13 -11.03 17.09
C ALA A 251 -13.44 -12.36 16.77
N LYS A 252 -13.56 -13.36 17.65
CA LYS A 252 -12.94 -14.68 17.44
C LYS A 252 -13.49 -15.35 16.18
N ALA A 253 -12.65 -16.10 15.49
CA ALA A 253 -13.02 -16.94 14.35
C ALA A 253 -12.08 -18.14 14.30
N SER A 254 -12.58 -19.31 13.88
CA SER A 254 -11.75 -20.50 13.69
C SER A 254 -10.72 -20.28 12.58
N HIS A 255 -9.60 -21.01 12.65
CA HIS A 255 -8.57 -20.96 11.60
C HIS A 255 -9.13 -21.31 10.22
N ALA A 256 -10.01 -22.31 10.12
CA ALA A 256 -10.69 -22.67 8.88
C ALA A 256 -11.51 -21.50 8.30
N ARG A 257 -12.32 -20.82 9.14
CA ARG A 257 -13.10 -19.66 8.71
C ARG A 257 -12.22 -18.49 8.25
N LEU A 258 -11.11 -18.25 8.94
CA LEU A 258 -10.15 -17.22 8.54
C LEU A 258 -9.48 -17.54 7.20
N GLY A 259 -9.17 -18.83 6.96
CA GLY A 259 -8.67 -19.31 5.68
C GLY A 259 -9.66 -19.03 4.54
N LEU A 260 -10.92 -19.47 4.71
CA LEU A 260 -11.98 -19.25 3.73
C LEU A 260 -12.22 -17.77 3.43
N LEU A 261 -12.29 -16.92 4.46
CA LEU A 261 -12.44 -15.47 4.28
C LEU A 261 -11.25 -14.85 3.54
N SER A 262 -10.05 -15.36 3.78
CA SER A 262 -8.84 -14.88 3.09
C SER A 262 -8.83 -15.31 1.63
N MET A 263 -9.29 -16.53 1.32
CA MET A 263 -9.49 -17.00 -0.05
C MET A 263 -10.55 -16.17 -0.79
N LEU A 264 -11.68 -15.89 -0.14
CA LEU A 264 -12.73 -15.05 -0.71
C LEU A 264 -12.22 -13.65 -1.03
N ALA A 265 -11.54 -13.00 -0.07
CA ALA A 265 -10.93 -11.69 -0.28
C ALA A 265 -9.91 -11.69 -1.44
N ALA A 266 -9.10 -12.75 -1.55
CA ALA A 266 -8.15 -12.90 -2.64
C ALA A 266 -8.84 -13.08 -3.99
N ALA A 267 -9.89 -13.91 -4.07
CA ALA A 267 -10.67 -14.14 -5.29
C ALA A 267 -11.32 -12.85 -5.79
N CYS A 268 -11.95 -12.06 -4.90
CA CYS A 268 -12.49 -10.74 -5.23
C CYS A 268 -11.39 -9.80 -5.77
N GLY A 269 -10.21 -9.80 -5.14
CA GLY A 269 -9.07 -9.01 -5.58
C GLY A 269 -8.52 -9.41 -6.96
N ILE A 270 -8.43 -10.71 -7.23
CA ILE A 270 -8.02 -11.25 -8.54
C ILE A 270 -9.02 -10.81 -9.60
N TRP A 271 -10.33 -10.98 -9.35
CA TRP A 271 -11.38 -10.56 -10.26
C TRP A 271 -11.30 -9.06 -10.57
N SER A 272 -11.23 -8.21 -9.53
CA SER A 272 -11.13 -6.75 -9.66
C SER A 272 -9.90 -6.32 -10.48
N ASN A 273 -8.75 -6.98 -10.27
CA ASN A 273 -7.54 -6.71 -11.03
C ASN A 273 -7.64 -7.20 -12.48
N TRP A 274 -8.19 -8.40 -12.71
CA TRP A 274 -8.40 -8.93 -14.06
C TRP A 274 -9.32 -8.02 -14.88
N ARG A 275 -10.41 -7.50 -14.30
CA ARG A 275 -11.26 -6.50 -14.98
C ARG A 275 -10.51 -5.22 -15.31
N LYS A 276 -9.62 -4.74 -14.43
CA LYS A 276 -8.80 -3.55 -14.71
C LYS A 276 -7.84 -3.79 -15.87
N VAL A 277 -7.24 -4.98 -15.95
CA VAL A 277 -6.38 -5.39 -17.07
C VAL A 277 -7.18 -5.42 -18.37
N ARG A 278 -8.36 -6.07 -18.37
CA ARG A 278 -9.25 -6.15 -19.53
C ARG A 278 -9.69 -4.76 -20.01
N ARG A 279 -10.17 -3.89 -19.10
CA ARG A 279 -10.61 -2.52 -19.45
C ARG A 279 -9.50 -1.64 -20.01
N LYS A 280 -8.26 -1.83 -19.57
CA LYS A 280 -7.11 -1.05 -20.02
C LYS A 280 -6.38 -1.67 -21.22
N ASN A 281 -6.87 -2.79 -21.76
CA ASN A 281 -6.19 -3.58 -22.79
C ASN A 281 -4.71 -3.86 -22.47
N CYS A 282 -4.36 -3.97 -21.18
CA CYS A 282 -2.98 -4.19 -20.76
C CYS A 282 -2.58 -5.63 -21.14
N GLY A 283 -1.71 -5.77 -22.15
CA GLY A 283 -1.21 -7.08 -22.61
C GLY A 283 -1.77 -7.54 -23.96
N THR A 284 -2.82 -6.88 -24.48
CA THR A 284 -3.35 -7.09 -25.84
C THR A 284 -3.15 -5.82 -26.65
N LYS A 285 -1.91 -5.30 -26.71
CA LYS A 285 -1.56 -4.45 -27.85
C LYS A 285 -1.63 -5.36 -29.06
N THR A 286 -2.66 -5.20 -29.89
CA THR A 286 -2.62 -5.73 -31.24
C THR A 286 -1.41 -5.09 -31.88
N TRP A 287 -0.35 -5.88 -32.07
CA TRP A 287 0.74 -5.50 -32.93
C TRP A 287 0.11 -5.41 -34.30
N MET A 288 -0.08 -4.19 -34.82
CA MET A 288 -0.36 -4.05 -36.23
C MET A 288 0.85 -4.64 -36.94
N VAL A 289 0.68 -5.83 -37.52
CA VAL A 289 1.60 -6.31 -38.53
C VAL A 289 1.40 -5.33 -39.67
N THR A 290 2.25 -4.30 -39.74
CA THR A 290 2.40 -3.53 -40.97
C THR A 290 2.74 -4.55 -42.04
N ASP A 291 1.78 -4.85 -42.90
CA ASP A 291 1.98 -5.67 -44.08
C ASP A 291 3.12 -5.03 -44.88
N LEU A 292 4.32 -5.61 -44.78
CA LEU A 292 5.52 -5.28 -45.55
C LEU A 292 5.34 -5.53 -47.07
N LYS A 293 4.10 -5.72 -47.55
CA LYS A 293 3.79 -6.04 -48.94
C LYS A 293 3.47 -4.84 -49.83
N SER A 294 3.39 -3.61 -49.29
CA SER A 294 3.10 -2.44 -50.13
C SER A 294 4.33 -1.70 -50.69
N GLU A 295 5.55 -1.93 -50.19
CA GLU A 295 6.76 -1.31 -50.74
C GLU A 295 7.43 -2.14 -51.85
N ALA A 296 7.19 -3.47 -51.91
CA ALA A 296 7.71 -4.33 -52.97
C ALA A 296 6.84 -4.35 -54.26
N LEU A 297 5.71 -3.62 -54.27
CA LEU A 297 4.85 -3.44 -55.45
C LEU A 297 4.94 -2.01 -56.04
N MET A 298 5.83 -1.18 -55.49
CA MET A 298 6.08 0.20 -55.92
C MET A 298 7.55 0.45 -56.30
N ALA A 299 8.38 -0.61 -56.37
CA ALA A 299 9.73 -0.59 -56.93
C ALA A 299 9.80 -1.55 -58.13
#